data_AF-A0A3B8RXD0-F1
#
_entry.id   AF-A0A3B8RXD0-F1
#
_cell.length_a   1.000
_cell.length_b   1.000
_cell.length_c   1.000
_cell.angle_alpha   90.00
_cell.angle_beta   90.00
_cell.angle_gamma   90.00
#
_symmetry.space_group_name_H-M   'P 1'
#
loop_
_entity.id
_entity.type
_entity.pdbx_description
1 polymer ?
#
loop_
_entity_poly.entity_id
_entity_poly.type
_entity_poly.pdbx_seq_one_letter_code
_entity_poly.pdbx_strand_id
1 'polypeptide(L)'
;MIAQWQSVGFAHGVMNTDNMSILGETFDYGPFGFLDDYNEGFVCNHSDNSGRYAFNAQPGVALWNLNALAQALSSLIDETQIKAALAHYRPSLIGHYSSLMRSKLGLQNADDNDQQLVSELLELMQASAADFTNTFRQLGTVSINDQQHPLRDTFVDRDSFDAWLEKYQQRLKSEGIDEAERQQAMAAVNPKYVLRNYLAQQAIDKAEVGDYKELEQLAEILSKPFDEQPEFEDHAKMPPDWGKRISVSCSS
;
A
#
# COMPACT_ATOMS: atom_id res chain seq x y z
N MET A 1 4.69 10.56 -4.31
CA MET A 1 3.60 10.53 -3.32
C MET A 1 2.50 9.54 -3.65
N ILE A 2 1.51 9.85 -4.51
CA ILE A 2 0.31 9.00 -4.65
C ILE A 2 0.62 7.57 -5.08
N ALA A 3 1.51 7.36 -6.05
CA ALA A 3 1.94 6.01 -6.45
C ALA A 3 2.54 5.20 -5.27
N GLN A 4 3.27 5.87 -4.37
CA GLN A 4 3.80 5.22 -3.16
C GLN A 4 2.68 4.84 -2.21
N TRP A 5 1.71 5.74 -1.95
CA TRP A 5 0.54 5.42 -1.12
C TRP A 5 -0.21 4.19 -1.65
N GLN A 6 -0.46 4.14 -2.96
CA GLN A 6 -1.12 2.99 -3.58
C GLN A 6 -0.30 1.70 -3.43
N SER A 7 1.04 1.78 -3.56
CA SER A 7 1.91 0.58 -3.46
C SER A 7 2.04 0.00 -2.04
N VAL A 8 1.80 0.80 -1.00
CA VAL A 8 1.91 0.37 0.41
C VAL A 8 0.55 0.26 1.09
N GLY A 9 -0.55 0.48 0.37
CA GLY A 9 -1.90 0.40 0.93
C GLY A 9 -2.21 1.54 1.90
N PHE A 10 -1.69 2.75 1.70
CA PHE A 10 -1.99 3.90 2.54
C PHE A 10 -3.22 4.67 2.03
N ALA A 11 -4.22 4.85 2.89
CA ALA A 11 -5.39 5.68 2.67
C ALA A 11 -5.34 6.91 3.60
N HIS A 12 -5.33 8.11 3.02
CA HIS A 12 -5.18 9.38 3.75
C HIS A 12 -6.46 9.85 4.45
N GLY A 13 -7.63 9.60 3.83
CA GLY A 13 -8.94 9.91 4.41
C GLY A 13 -9.39 11.38 4.35
N VAL A 14 -8.49 12.35 4.12
CA VAL A 14 -8.81 13.79 4.01
C VAL A 14 -7.88 14.48 3.00
N MET A 15 -8.11 14.23 1.72
CA MET A 15 -7.32 14.87 0.64
C MET A 15 -7.93 16.20 0.19
N ASN A 16 -8.25 17.08 1.15
CA ASN A 16 -8.65 18.46 0.83
C ASN A 16 -7.45 19.23 0.26
N THR A 17 -7.69 20.30 -0.49
CA THR A 17 -6.62 21.06 -1.18
C THR A 17 -5.61 21.70 -0.21
N ASP A 18 -6.05 22.08 0.99
CA ASP A 18 -5.23 22.60 2.08
C ASP A 18 -4.30 21.54 2.71
N ASN A 19 -4.61 20.26 2.53
CA ASN A 19 -3.79 19.12 2.98
C ASN A 19 -2.84 18.60 1.88
N MET A 20 -2.80 19.25 0.72
CA MET A 20 -1.87 18.90 -0.36
C MET A 20 -0.60 19.75 -0.25
N SER A 21 0.46 19.16 0.31
CA SER A 21 1.78 19.81 0.36
C SER A 21 2.26 20.20 -1.04
N ILE A 22 2.71 21.44 -1.21
CA ILE A 22 3.29 21.92 -2.46
C ILE A 22 4.59 21.19 -2.83
N LEU A 23 5.25 20.57 -1.85
CA LEU A 23 6.46 19.76 -2.03
C LEU A 23 6.14 18.30 -2.42
N GLY A 24 4.87 17.88 -2.38
CA GLY A 24 4.48 16.50 -2.64
C GLY A 24 4.77 15.55 -1.48
N GLU A 25 4.79 16.06 -0.25
CA GLU A 25 4.90 15.28 0.99
C GLU A 25 3.52 14.90 1.54
N THR A 26 3.46 13.78 2.27
CA THR A 26 2.23 13.42 3.01
C THR A 26 2.06 14.38 4.18
N PHE A 27 0.87 14.96 4.33
CA PHE A 27 0.66 16.07 5.25
C PHE A 27 -0.70 15.95 5.95
N ASP A 28 -0.79 16.41 7.19
CA ASP A 28 -2.02 16.38 8.00
C ASP A 28 -2.59 14.96 8.24
N TYR A 29 -1.88 14.18 9.07
CA TYR A 29 -2.30 12.84 9.50
C TYR A 29 -3.48 12.92 10.47
N GLY A 30 -4.69 12.87 9.92
CA GLY A 30 -5.95 12.75 10.67
C GLY A 30 -6.48 11.30 10.60
N PRO A 31 -7.63 11.05 9.97
CA PRO A 31 -8.20 9.72 9.85
C PRO A 31 -7.58 8.90 8.72
N PHE A 32 -6.27 8.67 8.81
CA PHE A 32 -5.57 7.79 7.88
C PHE A 32 -5.75 6.31 8.25
N GLY A 33 -5.39 5.41 7.34
CA GLY A 33 -5.27 3.99 7.62
C GLY A 33 -4.37 3.30 6.62
N PHE A 34 -3.62 2.31 7.08
CA PHE A 34 -3.02 1.30 6.21
C PHE A 34 -4.04 0.19 5.98
N LEU A 35 -4.07 -0.36 4.77
CA LEU A 35 -4.89 -1.54 4.46
C LEU A 35 -4.42 -2.72 5.32
N ASP A 36 -5.34 -3.29 6.09
CA ASP A 36 -5.20 -4.64 6.62
C ASP A 36 -5.60 -5.61 5.50
N ASP A 37 -6.86 -6.06 5.47
CA ASP A 37 -7.42 -6.79 4.33
C ASP A 37 -7.43 -5.87 3.09
N TYR A 38 -7.05 -6.41 1.92
CA TYR A 38 -7.12 -5.65 0.69
C TYR A 38 -8.58 -5.36 0.31
N ASN A 39 -8.89 -4.07 0.27
CA ASN A 39 -10.16 -3.54 -0.18
C ASN A 39 -9.88 -2.24 -0.97
N GLU A 40 -10.06 -2.29 -2.28
CA GLU A 40 -9.80 -1.12 -3.14
C GLU A 40 -10.70 0.08 -2.78
N GLY A 41 -11.92 -0.19 -2.30
CA GLY A 41 -12.90 0.79 -1.87
C GLY A 41 -12.79 1.18 -0.39
N PHE A 42 -11.69 0.87 0.28
CA PHE A 42 -11.51 1.17 1.70
C PHE A 42 -11.62 2.68 1.97
N VAL A 43 -12.49 3.03 2.92
CA VAL A 43 -12.68 4.39 3.44
C VAL A 43 -12.22 4.42 4.90
N CYS A 44 -11.08 5.04 5.16
CA CYS A 44 -10.53 5.15 6.52
C CYS A 44 -11.21 6.23 7.37
N ASN A 45 -11.81 7.24 6.73
CA ASN A 45 -12.47 8.35 7.39
C ASN A 45 -13.97 8.07 7.59
N HIS A 46 -14.39 7.88 8.85
CA HIS A 46 -15.78 7.66 9.23
C HIS A 46 -16.74 8.80 8.83
N SER A 47 -16.23 10.02 8.59
CA SER A 47 -17.04 11.15 8.11
C SER A 47 -17.20 11.18 6.59
N ASP A 48 -16.44 10.38 5.83
CA ASP A 48 -16.56 10.27 4.36
C ASP A 48 -17.59 9.22 3.95
N ASN A 49 -18.87 9.54 4.18
CA ASN A 49 -19.99 8.66 3.83
C ASN A 49 -20.13 8.39 2.32
N SER A 50 -19.47 9.21 1.48
CA SER A 50 -19.54 9.10 0.01
C SER A 50 -18.38 8.32 -0.59
N GLY A 51 -17.35 7.98 0.20
CA GLY A 51 -16.10 7.39 -0.31
C GLY A 51 -15.33 8.31 -1.25
N ARG A 52 -15.43 9.64 -1.07
CA ARG A 52 -14.70 10.64 -1.87
C ARG A 52 -13.19 10.40 -1.80
N TYR A 53 -12.69 10.02 -0.64
CA TYR A 53 -11.27 9.77 -0.34
C TYR A 53 -10.98 8.28 -0.11
N ALA A 54 -11.81 7.39 -0.67
CA ALA A 54 -11.53 5.96 -0.69
C ALA A 54 -10.15 5.67 -1.31
N PHE A 55 -9.54 4.55 -0.92
CA PHE A 55 -8.19 4.18 -1.34
C PHE A 55 -7.98 4.22 -2.86
N ASN A 56 -8.89 3.64 -3.65
CA ASN A 56 -8.87 3.66 -5.12
C ASN A 56 -9.17 5.04 -5.73
N ALA A 57 -9.82 5.94 -4.99
CA ALA A 57 -10.18 7.27 -5.46
C ALA A 57 -9.00 8.26 -5.38
N GLN A 58 -8.01 8.00 -4.51
CA GLN A 58 -6.89 8.92 -4.24
C GLN A 58 -6.14 9.39 -5.51
N PRO A 59 -5.85 8.55 -6.53
CA PRO A 59 -5.25 9.00 -7.79
C PRO A 59 -6.10 10.04 -8.54
N GLY A 60 -7.42 9.87 -8.56
CA GLY A 60 -8.35 10.79 -9.20
C GLY A 60 -8.48 12.10 -8.43
N VAL A 61 -8.59 12.02 -7.10
CA VAL A 61 -8.67 13.18 -6.20
C VAL A 61 -7.42 14.05 -6.30
N ALA A 62 -6.23 13.44 -6.32
CA ALA A 62 -4.99 14.20 -6.46
C ALA A 62 -4.90 14.95 -7.80
N LEU A 63 -5.37 14.38 -8.90
CA LEU A 63 -5.49 15.11 -10.17
C LEU A 63 -6.48 16.28 -10.07
N TRP A 64 -7.60 16.08 -9.39
CA TRP A 64 -8.58 17.14 -9.16
C TRP A 64 -7.96 18.29 -8.35
N ASN A 65 -7.20 17.99 -7.29
CA ASN A 65 -6.48 18.98 -6.50
C ASN A 65 -5.40 19.73 -7.30
N LEU A 66 -4.69 19.03 -8.20
CA LEU A 66 -3.74 19.68 -9.11
C LEU A 66 -4.43 20.65 -10.09
N ASN A 67 -5.65 20.33 -10.54
CA ASN A 67 -6.45 21.26 -11.34
C ASN A 67 -6.88 22.49 -10.52
N ALA A 68 -7.25 22.31 -9.25
CA ALA A 68 -7.57 23.43 -8.36
C ALA A 68 -6.35 24.36 -8.16
N LEU A 69 -5.16 23.81 -7.96
CA LEU A 69 -3.90 24.57 -7.90
C LEU A 69 -3.63 25.29 -9.23
N ALA A 70 -3.79 24.61 -10.36
CA ALA A 70 -3.58 25.21 -11.68
C ALA A 70 -4.52 26.41 -11.92
N GLN A 71 -5.78 26.31 -11.48
CA GLN A 71 -6.73 27.40 -11.56
C GLN A 71 -6.30 28.63 -10.73
N ALA A 72 -5.68 28.43 -9.58
CA ALA A 72 -5.14 29.54 -8.77
C ALA A 72 -3.94 30.24 -9.46
N LEU A 73 -3.21 29.53 -10.32
CA LEU A 73 -2.06 30.03 -11.06
C LEU A 73 -2.38 30.56 -12.47
N SER A 74 -3.66 30.52 -12.88
CA SER A 74 -4.07 30.82 -14.27
C SER A 74 -3.87 32.28 -14.70
N SER A 75 -3.65 33.20 -13.75
CA SER A 75 -3.30 34.60 -14.05
C SER A 75 -1.82 34.81 -14.33
N LEU A 76 -0.99 33.82 -14.00
CA LEU A 76 0.48 33.87 -14.08
C LEU A 76 1.06 32.94 -15.15
N ILE A 77 0.32 31.88 -15.51
CA ILE A 77 0.77 30.81 -16.41
C ILE A 77 -0.26 30.63 -17.53
N ASP A 78 0.23 30.51 -18.76
CA ASP A 78 -0.64 30.30 -19.93
C ASP A 78 -1.39 28.98 -19.83
N GLU A 79 -2.65 28.98 -20.30
CA GLU A 79 -3.53 27.79 -20.27
C GLU A 79 -2.90 26.58 -20.99
N THR A 80 -2.17 26.82 -22.09
CA THR A 80 -1.48 25.77 -22.85
C THR A 80 -0.36 25.11 -22.02
N GLN A 81 0.39 25.90 -21.25
CA GLN A 81 1.43 25.41 -20.36
C GLN A 81 0.84 24.63 -19.18
N ILE A 82 -0.25 25.13 -18.58
CA ILE A 82 -1.00 24.43 -17.54
C ILE A 82 -1.46 23.05 -18.02
N LYS A 83 -2.10 22.99 -19.20
CA LYS A 83 -2.58 21.73 -19.78
C LYS A 83 -1.45 20.75 -20.05
N ALA A 84 -0.33 21.24 -20.58
CA ALA A 84 0.86 20.42 -20.81
C ALA A 84 1.41 19.85 -19.49
N ALA A 85 1.51 20.67 -18.43
CA ALA A 85 1.97 20.23 -17.12
C ALA A 85 1.06 19.15 -16.52
N LEU A 86 -0.26 19.37 -16.53
CA LEU A 86 -1.24 18.41 -16.00
C LEU A 86 -1.27 17.09 -16.77
N ALA A 87 -0.97 17.11 -18.07
CA ALA A 87 -0.92 15.90 -18.90
C ALA A 87 0.17 14.91 -18.45
N HIS A 88 1.22 15.37 -17.77
CA HIS A 88 2.26 14.51 -17.22
C HIS A 88 1.81 13.67 -16.01
N TYR A 89 0.77 14.10 -15.28
CA TYR A 89 0.37 13.46 -14.03
C TYR A 89 0.07 11.97 -14.19
N ARG A 90 -0.79 11.60 -15.15
CA ARG A 90 -1.22 10.21 -15.33
C ARG A 90 -0.05 9.30 -15.75
N PRO A 91 0.74 9.62 -16.80
CA PRO A 91 1.91 8.83 -17.16
C PRO A 91 2.92 8.69 -16.02
N SER A 92 3.19 9.77 -15.27
CA SER A 92 4.10 9.71 -14.13
C SER A 92 3.57 8.82 -13.00
N LEU A 93 2.28 8.94 -12.66
CA LEU A 93 1.65 8.11 -11.64
C LEU A 93 1.70 6.62 -12.03
N ILE A 94 1.29 6.29 -13.25
CA ILE A 94 1.28 4.90 -13.74
C ILE A 94 2.69 4.36 -13.81
N GLY A 95 3.64 5.10 -14.40
CA GLY A 95 5.02 4.65 -14.53
C GLY A 95 5.69 4.36 -13.18
N HIS A 96 5.50 5.26 -12.20
CA HIS A 96 6.01 5.03 -10.84
C HIS A 96 5.30 3.89 -10.13
N TYR A 97 3.97 3.80 -10.21
CA TYR A 97 3.21 2.71 -9.59
C TYR A 97 3.63 1.35 -10.16
N SER A 98 3.69 1.20 -11.48
CA SER A 98 4.12 -0.04 -12.13
C SER A 98 5.55 -0.41 -11.73
N SER A 99 6.46 0.56 -11.61
CA SER A 99 7.81 0.30 -11.11
C SER A 99 7.83 -0.22 -9.67
N LEU A 100 7.06 0.39 -8.78
CA LEU A 100 6.96 -0.04 -7.39
C LEU A 100 6.37 -1.45 -7.29
N MET A 101 5.28 -1.72 -8.01
CA MET A 101 4.63 -3.04 -7.99
C MET A 101 5.54 -4.14 -8.58
N ARG A 102 6.30 -3.86 -9.64
CA ARG A 102 7.33 -4.79 -10.13
C ARG A 102 8.36 -5.13 -9.06
N SER A 103 8.91 -4.11 -8.37
CA SER A 103 9.85 -4.35 -7.27
C SER A 103 9.22 -5.20 -6.15
N LYS A 104 7.96 -4.93 -5.80
CA LYS A 104 7.22 -5.73 -4.80
C LYS A 104 6.99 -7.18 -5.25
N LEU A 105 6.93 -7.45 -6.55
CA LEU A 105 6.87 -8.78 -7.17
C LEU A 105 8.26 -9.39 -7.44
N GLY A 106 9.36 -8.69 -7.15
CA GLY A 106 10.71 -9.19 -7.44
C GLY A 106 11.09 -9.18 -8.93
N LEU A 107 10.44 -8.34 -9.73
CA LEU A 107 10.69 -8.18 -11.16
C LEU A 107 11.63 -6.98 -11.40
N GLN A 108 12.77 -7.20 -12.07
CA GLN A 108 13.75 -6.14 -12.36
C GLN A 108 13.49 -5.52 -13.73
N ASN A 109 13.18 -6.36 -14.72
CA ASN A 109 12.92 -5.91 -16.09
C ASN A 109 11.43 -5.62 -16.27
N ALA A 110 11.10 -4.62 -17.08
CA ALA A 110 9.71 -4.33 -17.42
C ALA A 110 9.23 -5.27 -18.54
N ASP A 111 8.07 -5.89 -18.34
CA ASP A 111 7.35 -6.66 -19.35
C ASP A 111 5.91 -6.12 -19.48
N ASP A 112 5.35 -6.17 -20.69
CA ASP A 112 4.00 -5.66 -20.98
C ASP A 112 2.90 -6.43 -20.21
N ASN A 113 3.18 -7.66 -19.77
CA ASN A 113 2.24 -8.49 -19.00
C ASN A 113 2.32 -8.25 -17.49
N ASP A 114 3.30 -7.48 -16.99
CA ASP A 114 3.49 -7.26 -15.55
C ASP A 114 2.27 -6.58 -14.91
N GLN A 115 1.62 -5.67 -15.64
CA GLN A 115 0.40 -5.02 -15.17
C GLN A 115 -0.74 -6.04 -14.96
N GLN A 116 -0.87 -7.01 -15.85
CA GLN A 116 -1.89 -8.05 -15.73
C GLN A 116 -1.61 -8.94 -14.51
N LEU A 117 -0.35 -9.33 -14.27
CA LEU A 117 0.03 -10.10 -13.09
C LEU A 117 -0.33 -9.37 -11.78
N VAL A 118 -0.08 -8.05 -11.73
CA VAL A 118 -0.45 -7.22 -10.58
C VAL A 118 -1.97 -7.18 -10.41
N SER A 119 -2.72 -6.90 -11.48
CA SER A 119 -4.19 -6.82 -11.41
C SER A 119 -4.81 -8.14 -10.96
N GLU A 120 -4.41 -9.27 -11.54
CA GLU A 120 -4.93 -10.60 -11.17
C GLU A 120 -4.65 -10.93 -9.69
N LEU A 121 -3.47 -10.56 -9.15
CA LEU A 121 -3.17 -10.74 -7.72
C LEU A 121 -4.10 -9.90 -6.84
N LEU A 122 -4.28 -8.63 -7.18
CA LEU A 122 -5.14 -7.72 -6.41
C LEU A 122 -6.60 -8.16 -6.44
N GLU A 123 -7.09 -8.69 -7.56
CA GLU A 123 -8.43 -9.29 -7.68
C GLU A 123 -8.59 -10.51 -6.76
N LEU A 124 -7.60 -11.42 -6.73
CA LEU A 124 -7.58 -12.56 -5.83
C LEU A 124 -7.60 -12.12 -4.35
N MET A 125 -6.81 -11.09 -4.03
CA MET A 125 -6.75 -10.52 -2.68
C MET A 125 -8.10 -9.89 -2.29
N GLN A 126 -8.74 -9.16 -3.20
CA GLN A 126 -10.05 -8.52 -2.99
C GLN A 126 -11.14 -9.57 -2.74
N ALA A 127 -11.14 -10.65 -3.52
CA ALA A 127 -12.10 -11.74 -3.39
C ALA A 127 -11.93 -12.54 -2.09
N SER A 128 -10.71 -12.57 -1.54
CA SER A 128 -10.37 -13.36 -0.36
C SER A 128 -10.24 -12.54 0.92
N ALA A 129 -10.36 -11.21 0.84
CA ALA A 129 -9.99 -10.28 1.91
C ALA A 129 -8.58 -10.58 2.47
N ALA A 130 -7.62 -10.86 1.57
CA ALA A 130 -6.26 -11.20 1.94
C ALA A 130 -5.52 -9.99 2.50
N ASP A 131 -4.70 -10.19 3.54
CA ASP A 131 -3.91 -9.11 4.14
C ASP A 131 -2.91 -8.52 3.13
N PHE A 132 -2.96 -7.21 2.89
CA PHE A 132 -2.19 -6.57 1.84
C PHE A 132 -0.68 -6.69 2.07
N THR A 133 -0.22 -6.28 3.24
CA THR A 133 1.20 -6.29 3.61
C THR A 133 1.76 -7.70 3.67
N ASN A 134 1.07 -8.62 4.36
CA ASN A 134 1.54 -9.98 4.56
C ASN A 134 1.54 -10.78 3.26
N THR A 135 0.59 -10.54 2.33
CA THR A 135 0.61 -11.19 1.02
C THR A 135 1.90 -10.86 0.26
N PHE A 136 2.27 -9.58 0.15
CA PHE A 136 3.51 -9.18 -0.51
C PHE A 136 4.77 -9.64 0.24
N ARG A 137 4.75 -9.62 1.59
CA ARG A 137 5.89 -10.11 2.39
C ARG A 137 6.13 -11.60 2.16
N GLN A 138 5.07 -12.42 2.21
CA GLN A 138 5.16 -13.85 1.96
C GLN A 138 5.43 -14.18 0.49
N LEU A 139 5.01 -13.34 -0.46
CA LEU A 139 5.33 -13.58 -1.87
C LEU A 139 6.84 -13.57 -2.12
N GLY A 140 7.60 -12.83 -1.30
CA GLY A 140 9.06 -12.86 -1.29
C GLY A 140 9.63 -14.26 -1.21
N THR A 141 9.00 -15.16 -0.44
CA THR A 141 9.52 -16.51 -0.14
C THR A 141 9.16 -17.56 -1.19
N VAL A 142 8.39 -17.22 -2.22
CA VAL A 142 8.01 -18.16 -3.29
C VAL A 142 9.25 -18.65 -4.05
N SER A 143 9.53 -19.95 -4.08
CA SER A 143 10.52 -20.48 -5.03
C SER A 143 9.94 -20.61 -6.44
N ILE A 144 10.80 -20.48 -7.45
CA ILE A 144 10.42 -20.71 -8.86
C ILE A 144 10.02 -22.18 -9.10
N ASN A 145 10.53 -23.10 -8.28
CA ASN A 145 10.31 -24.54 -8.45
C ASN A 145 9.27 -25.14 -7.50
N ASP A 146 8.72 -24.35 -6.58
CA ASP A 146 7.73 -24.83 -5.62
C ASP A 146 6.39 -25.05 -6.32
N GLN A 147 5.81 -26.25 -6.14
CA GLN A 147 4.47 -26.55 -6.65
C GLN A 147 3.36 -26.02 -5.73
N GLN A 148 3.69 -25.76 -4.46
CA GLN A 148 2.75 -25.27 -3.45
C GLN A 148 3.44 -24.26 -2.55
N HIS A 149 2.72 -23.20 -2.20
CA HIS A 149 3.18 -22.17 -1.28
C HIS A 149 2.13 -21.95 -0.18
N PRO A 150 2.51 -21.68 1.08
CA PRO A 150 1.56 -21.43 2.17
C PRO A 150 0.54 -20.31 1.89
N LEU A 151 0.90 -19.33 1.04
CA LEU A 151 -0.02 -18.29 0.56
C LEU A 151 -1.31 -18.84 -0.05
N ARG A 152 -1.27 -20.05 -0.60
CA ARG A 152 -2.44 -20.72 -1.17
C ARG A 152 -3.62 -20.79 -0.20
N ASP A 153 -3.36 -20.99 1.10
CA ASP A 153 -4.40 -21.09 2.11
C ASP A 153 -5.02 -19.73 2.50
N THR A 154 -4.41 -18.62 2.08
CA THR A 154 -4.95 -17.25 2.23
C THR A 154 -6.08 -16.98 1.24
N PHE A 155 -6.10 -17.65 0.09
CA PHE A 155 -7.05 -17.38 -0.98
C PHE A 155 -8.27 -18.31 -0.93
N VAL A 156 -9.46 -17.73 -1.13
CA VAL A 156 -10.72 -18.47 -1.19
C VAL A 156 -10.76 -19.34 -2.45
N ASP A 157 -10.41 -18.75 -3.60
CA ASP A 157 -10.27 -19.47 -4.87
C ASP A 157 -8.80 -19.90 -5.06
N ARG A 158 -8.51 -21.08 -4.53
CA ARG A 158 -7.16 -21.66 -4.54
C ARG A 158 -6.71 -22.06 -5.93
N ASP A 159 -7.62 -22.49 -6.79
CA ASP A 159 -7.29 -22.93 -8.15
C ASP A 159 -6.91 -21.72 -9.01
N SER A 160 -7.61 -20.60 -8.86
CA SER A 160 -7.21 -19.34 -9.50
C SER A 160 -5.89 -18.79 -8.96
N PHE A 161 -5.61 -18.94 -7.66
CA PHE A 161 -4.30 -18.60 -7.10
C PHE A 161 -3.19 -19.51 -7.65
N ASP A 162 -3.40 -20.82 -7.73
CA ASP A 162 -2.43 -21.77 -8.28
C ASP A 162 -2.11 -21.42 -9.74
N ALA A 163 -3.13 -21.10 -10.55
CA ALA A 163 -2.96 -20.65 -11.93
C ALA A 163 -2.20 -19.31 -12.03
N TRP A 164 -2.46 -18.37 -11.11
CA TRP A 164 -1.70 -17.11 -11.05
C TRP A 164 -0.24 -17.35 -10.64
N LEU A 165 0.00 -18.22 -9.66
CA LEU A 165 1.33 -18.58 -9.17
C LEU A 165 2.19 -19.18 -10.28
N GLU A 166 1.63 -20.06 -11.11
CA GLU A 166 2.33 -20.61 -12.28
C GLU A 166 2.77 -19.53 -13.26
N LYS A 167 1.89 -18.56 -13.60
CA LYS A 167 2.25 -17.42 -14.46
C LYS A 167 3.35 -16.57 -13.83
N TYR A 168 3.22 -16.29 -12.53
CA TYR A 168 4.19 -15.51 -11.78
C TYR A 168 5.57 -16.20 -11.76
N GLN A 169 5.64 -17.50 -11.48
CA GLN A 169 6.90 -18.27 -11.51
C GLN A 169 7.53 -18.32 -12.91
N GLN A 170 6.73 -18.44 -13.97
CA GLN A 170 7.23 -18.34 -15.34
C GLN A 170 7.84 -16.97 -15.61
N ARG A 171 7.19 -15.90 -15.12
CA ARG A 171 7.70 -14.53 -15.23
C ARG A 171 8.97 -14.30 -14.40
N LEU A 172 9.07 -14.89 -13.21
CA LEU A 172 10.31 -14.87 -12.43
C LEU A 172 11.45 -15.60 -13.13
N LYS A 173 11.16 -16.74 -13.77
CA LYS A 173 12.15 -17.51 -14.52
C LYS A 173 12.74 -16.73 -15.69
N SER A 174 11.97 -15.85 -16.33
CA SER A 174 12.46 -15.02 -17.44
C SER A 174 13.41 -13.90 -17.00
N GLU A 175 13.43 -13.53 -15.71
CA GLU A 175 14.38 -12.55 -15.17
C GLU A 175 15.81 -13.10 -15.08
N GLY A 176 15.95 -14.42 -14.86
CA GLY A 176 17.26 -15.06 -14.67
C GLY A 176 18.00 -14.62 -13.39
N ILE A 177 17.31 -13.98 -12.44
CA ILE A 177 17.88 -13.53 -11.16
C ILE A 177 18.00 -14.72 -10.20
N ASP A 178 19.05 -14.71 -9.37
CA ASP A 178 19.19 -15.67 -8.28
C ASP A 178 18.06 -15.53 -7.25
N GLU A 179 17.61 -16.67 -6.71
CA GLU A 179 16.48 -16.68 -5.79
C GLU A 179 16.76 -15.91 -4.49
N ALA A 180 17.97 -16.03 -3.95
CA ALA A 180 18.34 -15.34 -2.71
C ALA A 180 18.48 -13.82 -2.95
N GLU A 181 19.03 -13.42 -4.10
CA GLU A 181 19.09 -12.01 -4.51
C GLU A 181 17.69 -11.41 -4.65
N ARG A 182 16.77 -12.12 -5.31
CA ARG A 182 15.37 -11.69 -5.46
C ARG A 182 14.67 -11.59 -4.11
N GLN A 183 14.81 -12.60 -3.24
CA GLN A 183 14.24 -12.60 -1.89
C GLN A 183 14.71 -11.40 -1.08
N GLN A 184 16.01 -11.11 -1.09
CA GLN A 184 16.59 -9.96 -0.41
C GLN A 184 16.04 -8.63 -0.97
N ALA A 185 15.95 -8.49 -2.29
CA ALA A 185 15.41 -7.29 -2.93
C ALA A 185 13.93 -7.07 -2.58
N MET A 186 13.12 -8.14 -2.57
CA MET A 186 11.71 -8.08 -2.17
C MET A 186 11.56 -7.74 -0.68
N ALA A 187 12.38 -8.32 0.19
CA ALA A 187 12.35 -8.03 1.63
C ALA A 187 12.66 -6.55 1.93
N ALA A 188 13.49 -5.90 1.11
CA ALA A 188 13.85 -4.49 1.24
C ALA A 188 12.74 -3.50 0.82
N VAL A 189 11.72 -3.96 0.07
CA VAL A 189 10.62 -3.12 -0.43
C VAL A 189 9.23 -3.54 0.05
N ASN A 190 9.08 -4.78 0.51
CA ASN A 190 7.86 -5.30 1.12
C ASN A 190 8.01 -5.25 2.65
N PRO A 191 7.38 -4.27 3.32
CA PRO A 191 7.51 -4.14 4.76
C PRO A 191 6.94 -5.39 5.45
N LYS A 192 7.57 -5.79 6.55
CA LYS A 192 7.03 -6.76 7.50
C LYS A 192 6.05 -6.11 8.47
N TYR A 193 6.29 -4.85 8.82
CA TYR A 193 5.50 -4.09 9.79
C TYR A 193 4.91 -2.83 9.15
N VAL A 194 3.63 -2.58 9.39
CA VAL A 194 2.94 -1.32 9.05
C VAL A 194 2.18 -0.83 10.28
N LEU A 195 1.89 0.48 10.34
CA LEU A 195 1.12 1.06 11.44
C LEU A 195 -0.37 0.72 11.27
N ARG A 196 -0.72 -0.52 11.63
CA ARG A 196 -2.12 -1.00 11.63
C ARG A 196 -2.91 -0.22 12.67
N ASN A 197 -4.18 0.09 12.35
CA ASN A 197 -5.01 0.94 13.21
C ASN A 197 -5.20 0.36 14.62
N TYR A 198 -5.31 -0.97 14.76
CA TYR A 198 -5.46 -1.59 16.07
C TYR A 198 -4.20 -1.46 16.95
N LEU A 199 -3.00 -1.49 16.34
CA LEU A 199 -1.74 -1.29 17.06
C LEU A 199 -1.65 0.15 17.56
N ALA A 200 -1.98 1.11 16.69
CA ALA A 200 -2.05 2.51 17.06
C ALA A 200 -3.04 2.74 18.22
N GLN A 201 -4.24 2.15 18.16
CA GLN A 201 -5.24 2.27 19.22
C GLN A 201 -4.77 1.67 20.55
N GLN A 202 -4.14 0.48 20.52
CA GLN A 202 -3.59 -0.12 21.73
C GLN A 202 -2.53 0.78 22.40
N ALA A 203 -1.66 1.40 21.61
CA ALA A 203 -0.68 2.34 22.13
C ALA A 203 -1.33 3.62 22.68
N ILE A 204 -2.38 4.14 22.04
CA ILE A 204 -3.16 5.29 22.52
C ILE A 204 -3.81 4.96 23.87
N ASP A 205 -4.53 3.85 23.98
CA ASP A 205 -5.23 3.43 25.20
C ASP A 205 -4.29 3.31 26.40
N LYS A 206 -3.05 2.85 26.17
CA LYS A 206 -2.01 2.74 27.20
C LYS A 206 -1.42 4.10 27.56
N ALA A 207 -1.15 4.94 26.56
CA ALA A 207 -0.61 6.28 26.77
C ALA A 207 -1.58 7.18 27.56
N GLU A 208 -2.90 7.02 27.38
CA GLU A 208 -3.93 7.78 28.13
C GLU A 208 -3.88 7.53 29.64
N VAL A 209 -3.46 6.33 30.06
CA VAL A 209 -3.26 5.99 31.48
C VAL A 209 -1.81 6.19 31.95
N GLY A 210 -0.98 6.84 31.13
CA GLY A 210 0.41 7.19 31.43
C GLY A 210 1.43 6.08 31.19
N ASP A 211 1.07 5.01 30.48
CA ASP A 211 1.98 3.93 30.09
C ASP A 211 2.40 4.08 28.62
N TYR A 212 3.63 4.58 28.39
CA TYR A 212 4.15 4.88 27.05
C TYR A 212 4.93 3.75 26.40
N LYS A 213 5.06 2.59 27.05
CA LYS A 213 5.91 1.49 26.56
C LYS A 213 5.49 1.01 25.17
N GLU A 214 4.19 0.87 24.92
CA GLU A 214 3.73 0.34 23.63
C GLU A 214 3.92 1.35 22.51
N LEU A 215 3.84 2.65 22.82
CA LEU A 215 4.16 3.71 21.87
C LEU A 215 5.65 3.69 21.51
N GLU A 216 6.53 3.59 22.51
CA GLU A 216 7.98 3.51 22.31
C GLU A 216 8.36 2.25 21.51
N GLN A 217 7.75 1.11 21.83
CA GLN A 217 7.96 -0.15 21.12
C GLN A 217 7.48 -0.08 19.67
N LEU A 218 6.29 0.48 19.40
CA LEU A 218 5.82 0.67 18.02
C LEU A 218 6.74 1.60 17.23
N ALA A 219 7.24 2.68 17.86
CA ALA A 219 8.19 3.58 17.22
C ALA A 219 9.51 2.87 16.87
N GLU A 220 10.00 1.99 17.74
CA GLU A 220 11.19 1.16 17.48
C GLU A 220 10.94 0.22 16.29
N ILE A 221 9.84 -0.53 16.29
CA ILE A 221 9.49 -1.48 15.23
C ILE A 221 9.40 -0.78 13.88
N LEU A 222 8.67 0.34 13.83
CA LEU A 222 8.39 1.10 12.60
C LEU A 222 9.60 1.91 12.11
N SER A 223 10.67 2.03 12.89
CA SER A 223 11.94 2.60 12.43
C SER A 223 12.69 1.67 11.45
N LYS A 224 12.36 0.36 11.47
CA LYS A 224 12.94 -0.68 10.61
C LYS A 224 11.87 -1.62 10.05
N PRO A 225 10.87 -1.09 9.31
CA PRO A 225 9.65 -1.84 8.98
C PRO A 225 9.89 -2.99 8.00
N PHE A 226 11.05 -3.05 7.33
CA PHE A 226 11.44 -4.07 6.37
C PHE A 226 12.25 -5.22 6.98
N ASP A 227 12.87 -4.97 8.14
CA ASP A 227 13.79 -5.90 8.79
C ASP A 227 13.01 -7.02 9.48
N GLU A 228 13.64 -8.20 9.54
CA GLU A 228 13.19 -9.26 10.44
C GLU A 228 13.48 -8.85 11.89
N GLN A 229 12.46 -8.96 12.75
CA GLN A 229 12.55 -8.63 14.17
C GLN A 229 11.85 -9.74 14.97
N PRO A 230 12.53 -10.88 15.26
CA PRO A 230 11.90 -12.08 15.83
C PRO A 230 11.20 -11.85 17.17
N GLU A 231 11.61 -10.82 17.92
CA GLU A 231 11.01 -10.41 19.19
C GLU A 231 9.64 -9.76 19.02
N PHE A 232 9.30 -9.32 17.79
CA PHE A 232 8.10 -8.55 17.48
C PHE A 232 7.20 -9.21 16.44
N GLU A 233 7.33 -10.52 16.18
CA GLU A 233 6.51 -11.28 15.21
C GLU A 233 4.99 -11.04 15.38
N ASP A 234 4.52 -10.86 16.62
CA ASP A 234 3.10 -10.60 16.90
C ASP A 234 2.59 -9.32 16.24
N HIS A 235 3.44 -8.32 16.00
CA HIS A 235 3.08 -7.04 15.36
C HIS A 235 2.94 -7.15 13.84
N ALA A 236 3.45 -8.23 13.23
CA ALA A 236 3.25 -8.53 11.82
C ALA A 236 1.93 -9.28 11.56
N LYS A 237 1.29 -9.81 12.61
CA LYS A 237 0.05 -10.58 12.48
C LYS A 237 -1.10 -9.72 11.98
N MET A 238 -2.04 -10.39 11.31
CA MET A 238 -3.32 -9.80 10.92
C MET A 238 -4.02 -9.23 12.16
N PRO A 239 -4.80 -8.15 12.00
CA PRO A 239 -5.62 -7.64 13.09
C PRO A 239 -6.58 -8.72 13.61
N PRO A 240 -6.86 -8.76 14.92
CA PRO A 240 -7.99 -9.51 15.44
C PRO A 240 -9.30 -8.94 14.88
N ASP A 241 -10.39 -9.72 14.91
CA ASP A 241 -11.68 -9.32 14.31
C ASP A 241 -12.20 -7.94 14.77
N TRP A 242 -11.98 -7.58 16.04
CA TRP A 242 -12.34 -6.28 16.57
C TRP A 242 -11.46 -5.15 16.04
N GLY A 243 -10.19 -5.45 15.74
CA GLY A 243 -9.19 -4.49 15.25
C GLY A 243 -9.44 -4.04 13.82
N LYS A 244 -10.06 -4.91 12.99
CA LYS A 244 -10.37 -4.63 11.57
C LYS A 244 -11.32 -3.45 11.34
N ARG A 245 -12.02 -2.98 12.39
CA ARG A 245 -13.04 -1.92 12.30
C ARG A 245 -12.61 -0.60 12.93
N ILE A 246 -11.35 -0.50 13.36
CA ILE A 246 -10.85 0.70 14.04
C ILE A 246 -10.50 1.76 13.00
N SER A 247 -11.05 2.96 13.20
CA SER A 247 -10.62 4.19 12.53
C SER A 247 -9.87 5.01 13.56
N VAL A 248 -8.60 5.30 13.29
CA VAL A 248 -7.84 6.25 14.11
C VAL A 248 -8.37 7.64 13.78
N SER A 249 -8.79 8.42 14.77
CA SER A 249 -9.22 9.80 14.55
C SER A 249 -8.58 10.71 15.57
N CYS A 250 -7.93 11.76 15.08
CA CYS A 250 -7.57 12.92 15.88
C CYS A 250 -8.84 13.75 16.14
N SER A 251 -9.76 13.24 16.96
CA SER A 251 -10.88 14.04 17.47
C SER A 251 -10.98 13.89 18.99
N SER A 252 -10.48 14.91 19.67
CA SER A 252 -11.06 15.44 20.91
C SER A 252 -12.31 16.24 20.60
#